data_AF-A0A833ESK1-F1
#
_entry.id   AF-A0A833ESK1-F1
#
_cell.length_a   1.000
_cell.length_b   1.000
_cell.length_c   1.000
_cell.angle_alpha   90.00
_cell.angle_beta   90.00
_cell.angle_gamma   90.00
#
_symmetry.space_group_name_H-M   'P 1'
#
loop_
_entity.id
_entity.type
_entity.pdbx_description
1 polymer ?
#
loop_
_entity_poly.entity_id
_entity_poly.type
_entity_poly.pdbx_seq_one_letter_code
_entity_poly.pdbx_strand_id
1 'polypeptide(L)'
;MRDYGLKILSGLFLLCLILRAGFDITAQEKKKERLELIHADDAESYQKDGRMVRKFTGGVIFSQGEMKLFCDALYNFPRREEYLLLGHVRITDADYKLKADSARYFTKTKIFQAYGNVELLSDGSQLDAKLVTYFQNEKRAVAEENVKILDHKQHVEITGERAELERRKNYTKISGDPVFIQYDSAGREEMRIIGESMESFEQGKRFEIKRNVKITRDSTVATCQLAMYHADSETIELQEEPVAINGKDKITGEKILLHMLDKKLQSILVSGKLKYSSLPDSSTKIPVYENYLTGQSIQLFFTNNEVNKVQVSGTATSVYHVVNEQGIYQGENWAQGDTIIISIVKNGIDRIKIKSAPGSSQGKFTPPEIAAADSVQIE
;
A
#
# COMPACT_ATOMS: atom_id res chain seq x y z
N MET A 1 18.38 -1.15 14.67
CA MET A 1 16.94 -1.37 14.41
C MET A 1 16.37 -0.04 13.99
N ARG A 2 16.16 0.16 12.69
CA ARG A 2 15.58 1.40 12.15
C ARG A 2 14.05 1.27 12.26
N ASP A 3 13.44 2.22 12.94
CA ASP A 3 11.99 2.30 13.15
C ASP A 3 11.39 3.01 11.93
N TYR A 4 10.68 2.25 11.08
CA TYR A 4 10.31 2.64 9.71
C TYR A 4 8.80 2.83 9.49
N GLY A 5 8.02 3.12 10.55
CA GLY A 5 6.56 3.20 10.45
C GLY A 5 5.98 4.50 9.87
N LEU A 6 4.84 4.35 9.20
CA LEU A 6 3.94 5.40 8.70
C LEU A 6 3.30 6.12 9.90
N LYS A 7 4.04 7.03 10.52
CA LYS A 7 3.64 7.74 11.74
C LYS A 7 2.58 8.84 11.52
N ILE A 8 2.11 9.05 10.30
CA ILE A 8 1.00 9.97 9.95
C ILE A 8 -0.24 9.70 10.80
N LEU A 9 -0.52 8.42 11.02
CA LEU A 9 -1.72 8.00 11.72
C LEU A 9 -1.53 8.15 13.24
N SER A 10 -0.30 8.35 13.70
CA SER A 10 -0.04 8.88 15.04
C SER A 10 -0.18 10.42 15.11
N GLY A 11 -0.30 11.13 13.98
CA GLY A 11 -0.53 12.58 13.97
C GLY A 11 -1.93 13.02 14.33
N LEU A 12 -2.92 12.18 14.03
CA LEU A 12 -4.30 12.38 14.49
C LEU A 12 -4.44 12.21 16.01
N PHE A 13 -3.43 11.61 16.63
CA PHE A 13 -3.37 11.46 18.08
C PHE A 13 -3.29 12.80 18.79
N LEU A 14 -2.72 13.82 18.15
CA LEU A 14 -2.31 14.96 18.92
C LEU A 14 -3.32 16.09 18.95
N LEU A 15 -4.39 15.94 18.15
CA LEU A 15 -5.68 16.57 18.43
C LEU A 15 -6.16 16.33 19.87
N CYS A 16 -5.63 15.30 20.56
CA CYS A 16 -5.98 14.96 21.92
C CYS A 16 -4.86 14.31 22.76
N LEU A 17 -3.82 15.08 23.05
CA LEU A 17 -3.32 15.13 24.43
C LEU A 17 -4.20 16.01 25.34
N ILE A 18 -5.25 16.61 24.79
CA ILE A 18 -5.78 17.87 25.28
C ILE A 18 -7.24 17.72 25.66
N LEU A 19 -7.46 16.81 26.61
CA LEU A 19 -8.51 16.79 27.64
C LEU A 19 -8.38 15.47 28.40
N ARG A 20 -7.36 15.40 29.26
CA ARG A 20 -7.35 14.40 30.34
C ARG A 20 -8.51 14.72 31.27
N ALA A 21 -9.16 13.68 31.78
CA ALA A 21 -9.95 13.71 33.00
C ALA A 21 -9.94 12.28 33.56
N GLY A 22 -9.48 12.15 34.81
CA GLY A 22 -9.61 10.94 35.63
C GLY A 22 -8.33 10.11 35.73
N PHE A 23 -7.52 10.38 36.76
CA PHE A 23 -7.47 9.58 38.00
C PHE A 23 -6.62 10.35 39.02
N ASP A 24 -7.23 10.68 40.17
CA ASP A 24 -6.69 11.35 41.37
C ASP A 24 -5.52 12.30 41.21
N ILE A 25 -5.79 13.58 40.87
CA ILE A 25 -4.74 14.60 40.92
C ILE A 25 -5.22 15.92 41.52
N THR A 26 -4.28 16.53 42.24
CA THR A 26 -4.39 17.70 43.10
C THR A 26 -4.96 18.92 42.36
N ALA A 27 -5.50 19.89 43.10
CA ALA A 27 -6.19 21.08 42.57
C ALA A 27 -5.38 21.92 41.55
N GLN A 28 -4.06 21.74 41.51
CA GLN A 28 -3.16 22.41 40.58
C GLN A 28 -3.20 21.81 39.15
N GLU A 29 -3.59 20.53 38.99
CA GLU A 29 -3.68 19.89 37.68
C GLU A 29 -5.00 20.10 36.95
N LYS A 30 -6.12 20.29 37.68
CA LYS A 30 -7.43 20.67 37.10
C LYS A 30 -7.38 21.98 36.30
N LYS A 31 -6.37 22.82 36.51
CA LYS A 31 -6.17 24.09 35.80
C LYS A 31 -5.65 23.91 34.37
N LYS A 32 -4.88 22.84 34.09
CA LYS A 32 -4.33 22.54 32.74
C LYS A 32 -5.35 21.92 31.77
N GLU A 33 -6.55 21.57 32.24
CA GLU A 33 -7.54 20.80 31.47
C GLU A 33 -8.60 21.68 30.76
N ARG A 34 -8.56 23.00 30.86
CA ARG A 34 -9.56 23.88 30.22
C ARG A 34 -8.93 24.71 29.12
N LEU A 35 -9.71 24.98 28.08
CA LEU A 35 -9.38 26.00 27.08
C LEU A 35 -9.37 27.36 27.78
N GLU A 36 -8.21 28.00 27.78
CA GLU A 36 -7.99 29.34 28.33
C GLU A 36 -7.91 30.34 27.18
N LEU A 37 -8.68 31.42 27.26
CA LEU A 37 -8.58 32.52 26.30
C LEU A 37 -7.25 33.25 26.54
N ILE A 38 -6.43 33.33 25.50
CA ILE A 38 -5.18 34.10 25.51
C ILE A 38 -5.39 35.48 24.89
N HIS A 39 -6.12 35.55 23.78
CA HIS A 39 -6.34 36.80 23.06
C HIS A 39 -7.62 36.76 22.22
N ALA A 40 -8.31 37.89 22.14
CA ALA A 40 -9.32 38.24 21.16
C ALA A 40 -9.45 39.77 21.15
N ASP A 41 -9.73 40.37 19.99
CA ASP A 41 -9.98 41.81 19.88
C ASP A 41 -11.31 42.22 20.55
N ASP A 42 -12.33 41.37 20.42
CA ASP A 42 -13.64 41.56 21.03
C ASP A 42 -14.17 40.28 21.69
N ALA A 43 -14.84 40.45 22.82
CA ALA A 43 -15.42 39.37 23.60
C ALA A 43 -16.80 39.77 24.14
N GLU A 44 -17.85 39.13 23.62
CA GLU A 44 -19.23 39.39 24.02
C GLU A 44 -19.90 38.17 24.65
N SER A 45 -20.82 38.42 25.58
CA SER A 45 -21.69 37.40 26.16
C SER A 45 -23.14 37.86 26.07
N TYR A 46 -23.98 37.08 25.40
CA TYR A 46 -25.38 37.42 25.18
C TYR A 46 -26.29 36.19 25.30
N GLN A 47 -27.58 36.45 25.44
CA GLN A 47 -28.61 35.40 25.46
C GLN A 47 -29.22 35.26 24.06
N LYS A 48 -29.28 34.04 23.54
CA LYS A 48 -30.01 33.70 22.30
C LYS A 48 -30.95 32.54 22.62
N ASP A 49 -32.24 32.72 22.36
CA ASP A 49 -33.30 31.75 22.67
C ASP A 49 -33.27 31.29 24.15
N GLY A 50 -33.03 32.23 25.07
CA GLY A 50 -32.91 31.96 26.52
C GLY A 50 -31.65 31.18 26.92
N ARG A 51 -30.65 31.07 26.04
CA ARG A 51 -29.40 30.35 26.29
C ARG A 51 -28.20 31.29 26.13
N MET A 52 -27.29 31.22 27.10
CA MET A 52 -26.04 31.99 27.06
C MET A 52 -25.16 31.53 25.89
N VAL A 53 -24.61 32.50 25.16
CA VAL A 53 -23.58 32.33 24.14
C VAL A 53 -22.44 33.29 24.47
N ARG A 54 -21.20 32.79 24.41
CA ARG A 54 -20.00 33.62 24.48
C ARG A 54 -19.36 33.64 23.10
N LYS A 55 -19.01 34.81 22.59
CA LYS A 55 -18.39 34.97 21.28
C LYS A 55 -17.11 35.78 21.43
N PHE A 56 -16.07 35.34 20.75
CA PHE A 56 -14.77 35.97 20.67
C PHE A 56 -14.45 36.20 19.20
N THR A 57 -13.94 37.38 18.84
CA THR A 57 -13.60 37.73 17.44
C THR A 57 -12.32 38.56 17.35
N GLY A 58 -11.72 38.56 16.15
CA GLY A 58 -10.54 39.35 15.84
C GLY A 58 -9.28 38.68 16.36
N GLY A 59 -8.78 37.71 15.58
CA GLY A 59 -7.55 36.99 15.91
C GLY A 59 -7.63 36.19 17.21
N VAL A 60 -8.62 35.31 17.33
CA VAL A 60 -8.86 34.56 18.57
C VAL A 60 -7.75 33.53 18.80
N ILE A 61 -7.17 33.55 20.01
CA ILE A 61 -6.18 32.59 20.49
C ILE A 61 -6.67 31.97 21.79
N PHE A 62 -6.79 30.65 21.80
CA PHE A 62 -6.96 29.84 23.01
C PHE A 62 -5.74 28.97 23.24
N SER A 63 -5.46 28.66 24.51
CA SER A 63 -4.45 27.69 24.89
C SER A 63 -5.04 26.60 25.77
N GLN A 64 -4.43 25.42 25.72
CA GLN A 64 -4.66 24.40 26.73
C GLN A 64 -3.37 23.59 26.93
N GLY A 65 -2.69 23.82 28.05
CA GLY A 65 -1.32 23.35 28.20
C GLY A 65 -0.41 24.01 27.15
N GLU A 66 0.36 23.20 26.44
CA GLU A 66 1.26 23.65 25.36
C GLU A 66 0.52 23.86 24.01
N MET A 67 -0.70 23.33 23.87
CA MET A 67 -1.49 23.55 22.66
C MET A 67 -1.91 25.00 22.54
N LYS A 68 -1.76 25.54 21.33
CA LYS A 68 -2.38 26.79 20.92
C LYS A 68 -3.36 26.54 19.78
N LEU A 69 -4.48 27.24 19.85
CA LEU A 69 -5.57 27.21 18.92
C LEU A 69 -5.84 28.62 18.44
N PHE A 70 -5.91 28.79 17.13
CA PHE A 70 -6.07 30.06 16.44
C PHE A 70 -7.29 29.98 15.52
N CYS A 71 -8.10 31.04 15.48
CA CYS A 71 -9.20 31.19 14.53
C CYS A 71 -9.63 32.66 14.42
N ASP A 72 -10.46 32.98 13.44
CA ASP A 72 -10.96 34.35 13.27
C ASP A 72 -12.09 34.67 14.27
N ALA A 73 -12.94 33.67 14.55
CA ALA A 73 -14.04 33.77 15.50
C ALA A 73 -14.26 32.45 16.25
N LEU A 74 -14.62 32.56 17.53
CA LEU A 74 -14.99 31.42 18.37
C LEU A 74 -16.33 31.68 19.07
N TYR A 75 -17.24 30.71 19.01
CA TYR A 75 -18.47 30.67 19.78
C TYR A 75 -18.41 29.55 20.81
N ASN A 76 -18.65 29.87 22.06
CA ASN A 76 -18.82 28.90 23.14
C ASN A 76 -20.29 28.86 23.55
N PHE A 77 -20.85 27.65 23.58
CA PHE A 77 -22.22 27.35 23.99
C PHE A 77 -22.22 26.54 25.28
N PRO A 78 -22.14 27.16 26.48
CA PRO A 78 -21.96 26.45 27.74
C PRO A 78 -23.00 25.34 28.00
N ARG A 79 -24.29 25.60 27.72
CA ARG A 79 -25.35 24.59 27.92
C ARG A 79 -25.30 23.44 26.92
N ARG A 80 -24.72 23.65 25.73
CA ARG A 80 -24.52 22.59 24.73
C ARG A 80 -23.19 21.88 24.90
N GLU A 81 -22.31 22.41 25.76
CA GLU A 81 -20.94 21.89 25.96
C GLU A 81 -20.17 21.84 24.63
N GLU A 82 -20.27 22.92 23.86
CA GLU A 82 -19.77 23.01 22.49
C GLU A 82 -18.94 24.28 22.27
N TYR A 83 -17.84 24.14 21.53
CA TYR A 83 -17.07 25.22 20.93
C TYR A 83 -17.18 25.13 19.41
N LEU A 84 -17.47 26.25 18.75
CA LEU A 84 -17.47 26.39 17.29
C LEU A 84 -16.41 27.41 16.91
N LEU A 85 -15.46 26.98 16.09
CA LEU A 85 -14.34 27.77 15.60
C LEU A 85 -14.56 28.04 14.12
N LEU A 86 -14.44 29.30 13.71
CA LEU A 86 -14.71 29.72 12.35
C LEU A 86 -13.54 30.53 11.81
N GLY A 87 -13.16 30.24 10.56
CA GLY A 87 -12.16 30.99 9.81
C GLY A 87 -10.74 30.64 10.22
N HIS A 88 -9.93 30.23 9.24
CA HIS A 88 -8.50 29.97 9.34
C HIS A 88 -8.09 29.24 10.63
N VAL A 89 -8.79 28.14 10.93
CA VAL A 89 -8.52 27.36 12.14
C VAL A 89 -7.13 26.77 12.03
N ARG A 90 -6.29 27.05 13.02
CA ARG A 90 -4.97 26.43 13.17
C ARG A 90 -4.81 25.93 14.58
N ILE A 91 -4.33 24.70 14.72
CA ILE A 91 -3.97 24.12 15.99
C ILE A 91 -2.51 23.71 15.93
N THR A 92 -1.75 24.11 16.93
CA THR A 92 -0.33 23.77 17.06
C THR A 92 -0.08 23.19 18.43
N ASP A 93 0.61 22.06 18.47
CA ASP A 93 1.08 21.42 19.70
C ASP A 93 2.49 20.83 19.42
N ALA A 94 3.04 20.09 20.37
CA ALA A 94 4.41 19.57 20.30
C ALA A 94 4.63 18.59 19.15
N ASP A 95 3.67 17.69 18.88
CA ASP A 95 3.86 16.59 17.91
C ASP A 95 3.10 16.77 16.59
N TYR A 96 2.21 17.77 16.46
CA TYR A 96 1.39 17.99 15.26
C TYR A 96 1.01 19.44 15.01
N LYS A 97 0.56 19.69 13.78
CA LYS A 97 -0.14 20.91 13.37
C LYS A 97 -1.38 20.52 12.58
N LEU A 98 -2.50 21.17 12.88
CA LEU A 98 -3.74 21.04 12.10
C LEU A 98 -4.12 22.40 11.51
N LYS A 99 -4.58 22.40 10.26
CA LYS A 99 -5.29 23.52 9.63
C LYS A 99 -6.66 23.06 9.15
N ALA A 100 -7.65 23.95 9.19
CA ALA A 100 -8.98 23.73 8.63
C ALA A 100 -9.70 25.06 8.42
N ASP A 101 -10.79 25.05 7.66
CA ASP A 101 -11.64 26.24 7.47
C ASP A 101 -12.48 26.51 8.73
N SER A 102 -12.96 25.46 9.40
CA SER A 102 -13.71 25.55 10.65
C SER A 102 -13.55 24.29 11.51
N ALA A 103 -13.92 24.37 12.79
CA ALA A 103 -13.92 23.22 13.67
C ALA A 103 -15.03 23.28 14.72
N ARG A 104 -15.43 22.11 15.22
CA ARG A 104 -16.34 21.96 16.36
C ARG A 104 -15.71 21.07 17.41
N TYR A 105 -15.94 21.42 18.67
CA TYR A 105 -15.52 20.61 19.78
C TYR A 105 -16.63 20.42 20.82
N PHE A 106 -17.04 19.17 20.99
CA PHE A 106 -18.07 18.76 21.95
C PHE A 106 -17.40 18.26 23.23
N THR A 107 -17.39 19.09 24.26
CA THR A 107 -16.61 18.83 25.49
C THR A 107 -17.17 17.71 26.34
N LYS A 108 -18.47 17.42 26.22
CA LYS A 108 -19.16 16.33 26.91
C LYS A 108 -18.75 14.96 26.36
N THR A 109 -18.87 14.79 25.04
CA THR A 109 -18.57 13.52 24.35
C THR A 109 -17.10 13.38 23.98
N LYS A 110 -16.32 14.47 24.09
CA LYS A 110 -14.90 14.54 23.70
C LYS A 110 -14.71 14.22 22.22
N ILE A 111 -15.58 14.80 21.39
CA ILE A 111 -15.54 14.68 19.94
C ILE A 111 -15.05 16.01 19.36
N PHE A 112 -14.01 15.95 18.55
CA PHE A 112 -13.51 17.09 17.78
C PHE A 112 -13.75 16.83 16.30
N GLN A 113 -14.17 17.86 15.57
CA GLN A 113 -14.40 17.80 14.13
C GLN A 113 -13.74 19.00 13.46
N ALA A 114 -12.87 18.74 12.48
CA ALA A 114 -12.32 19.75 11.58
C ALA A 114 -13.01 19.64 10.23
N TYR A 115 -13.36 20.78 9.63
CA TYR A 115 -14.10 20.87 8.39
C TYR A 115 -13.42 21.80 7.41
N GLY A 116 -13.38 21.38 6.15
CA GLY A 116 -12.89 22.17 5.02
C GLY A 116 -11.37 22.26 4.99
N ASN A 117 -10.78 21.82 3.87
CA ASN A 117 -9.33 21.84 3.61
C ASN A 117 -8.50 21.40 4.84
N VAL A 118 -8.89 20.27 5.43
CA VAL A 118 -8.24 19.77 6.63
C VAL A 118 -6.86 19.25 6.24
N GLU A 119 -5.83 19.87 6.80
CA GLU A 119 -4.43 19.47 6.64
C GLU A 119 -3.89 19.16 8.04
N LEU A 120 -3.33 17.96 8.20
CA LEU A 120 -2.76 17.49 9.45
C LEU A 120 -1.34 17.01 9.24
N LEU A 121 -0.39 17.66 9.91
CA LEU A 121 1.03 17.37 9.84
C LEU A 121 1.52 16.76 11.15
N SER A 122 2.29 15.68 11.09
CA SER A 122 2.90 15.02 12.26
C SER A 122 4.10 14.17 11.87
N ASP A 123 5.19 14.23 12.63
CA ASP A 123 6.39 13.37 12.49
C ASP A 123 6.78 12.93 11.06
N GLY A 124 6.89 13.89 10.13
CA GLY A 124 7.31 13.64 8.73
C GLY A 124 6.20 13.10 7.82
N SER A 125 4.95 13.31 8.22
CA SER A 125 3.79 12.73 7.60
C SER A 125 2.63 13.75 7.51
N GLN A 126 1.83 13.67 6.44
CA GLN A 126 0.70 14.58 6.19
C GLN A 126 -0.59 13.81 5.88
N LEU A 127 -1.72 14.28 6.41
CA LEU A 127 -3.08 13.85 6.05
C LEU A 127 -3.88 15.05 5.54
N ASP A 128 -4.48 14.90 4.37
CA ASP A 128 -5.43 15.84 3.78
C ASP A 128 -6.82 15.19 3.67
N ALA A 129 -7.88 15.94 3.99
CA ALA A 129 -9.28 15.51 3.85
C ALA A 129 -10.26 16.71 3.87
N LYS A 130 -11.56 16.49 3.60
CA LYS A 130 -12.58 17.53 3.81
C LYS A 130 -13.17 17.52 5.22
N LEU A 131 -13.23 16.37 5.86
CA LEU A 131 -13.68 16.22 7.24
C LEU A 131 -12.74 15.29 7.99
N VAL A 132 -12.33 15.71 9.18
CA VAL A 132 -11.67 14.82 10.15
C VAL A 132 -12.43 14.87 11.46
N THR A 133 -12.98 13.72 11.87
CA THR A 133 -13.60 13.53 13.18
C THR A 133 -12.69 12.71 14.07
N TYR A 134 -12.43 13.21 15.27
CA TYR A 134 -11.66 12.52 16.29
C TYR A 134 -12.50 12.24 17.54
N PHE A 135 -12.49 10.98 17.96
CA PHE A 135 -13.21 10.44 19.11
C PHE A 135 -12.20 10.17 20.23
N GLN A 136 -12.05 11.12 21.15
CA GLN A 136 -10.97 11.10 22.14
C GLN A 136 -11.03 9.95 23.14
N ASN A 137 -12.23 9.59 23.57
CA ASN A 137 -12.45 8.49 24.52
C ASN A 137 -12.07 7.14 23.90
N GLU A 138 -12.37 6.98 22.62
CA GLU A 138 -12.11 5.76 21.85
C GLU A 138 -10.66 5.70 21.32
N LYS A 139 -9.97 6.85 21.25
CA LYS A 139 -8.70 7.00 20.51
C LYS A 139 -8.86 6.56 19.06
N ARG A 140 -9.97 6.97 18.46
CA ARG A 140 -10.36 6.69 17.08
C ARG A 140 -10.45 7.97 16.27
N ALA A 141 -10.09 7.88 15.01
CA ALA A 141 -10.17 8.97 14.04
C ALA A 141 -10.84 8.50 12.76
N VAL A 142 -11.53 9.42 12.10
CA VAL A 142 -12.15 9.21 10.80
C VAL A 142 -11.85 10.42 9.93
N ALA A 143 -11.23 10.20 8.78
CA ALA A 143 -11.05 11.19 7.73
C ALA A 143 -11.97 10.82 6.56
N GLU A 144 -12.60 11.82 5.95
CA GLU A 144 -13.62 11.63 4.91
C GLU A 144 -13.46 12.64 3.77
N GLU A 145 -13.77 12.17 2.57
CA GLU A 145 -13.73 12.84 1.27
C GLU A 145 -12.33 13.28 0.85
N ASN A 146 -11.86 12.73 -0.29
CA ASN A 146 -10.53 13.00 -0.85
C ASN A 146 -9.40 12.79 0.18
N VAL A 147 -9.44 11.68 0.91
CA VAL A 147 -8.40 11.35 1.89
C VAL A 147 -7.09 11.10 1.16
N LYS A 148 -6.05 11.83 1.54
CA LYS A 148 -4.69 11.64 1.07
C LYS A 148 -3.71 11.63 2.24
N ILE A 149 -2.90 10.58 2.32
CA ILE A 149 -1.91 10.33 3.37
C ILE A 149 -0.53 10.28 2.71
N LEU A 150 0.38 11.15 3.13
CA LEU A 150 1.72 11.30 2.56
C LEU A 150 2.81 11.07 3.60
N ASP A 151 3.56 9.96 3.48
CA ASP A 151 4.72 9.69 4.32
C ASP A 151 5.99 10.10 3.58
N HIS A 152 6.55 11.24 4.01
CA HIS A 152 7.76 11.79 3.42
C HIS A 152 9.02 10.99 3.76
N LYS A 153 9.02 10.22 4.85
CA LYS A 153 10.17 9.39 5.25
C LYS A 153 10.25 8.12 4.41
N GLN A 154 9.09 7.52 4.10
CA GLN A 154 9.00 6.31 3.30
C GLN A 154 8.79 6.56 1.80
N HIS A 155 8.53 7.81 1.42
CA HIS A 155 8.13 8.18 0.07
C HIS A 155 6.89 7.40 -0.38
N VAL A 156 5.86 7.40 0.46
CA VAL A 156 4.60 6.68 0.23
C VAL A 156 3.43 7.66 0.21
N GLU A 157 2.52 7.45 -0.73
CA GLU A 157 1.22 8.12 -0.81
C GLU A 157 0.10 7.08 -0.76
N ILE A 158 -0.91 7.32 0.09
CA ILE A 158 -2.12 6.51 0.18
C ILE A 158 -3.32 7.41 0.00
N THR A 159 -4.20 7.09 -0.95
CA THR A 159 -5.46 7.83 -1.18
C THR A 159 -6.68 6.95 -0.97
N GLY A 160 -7.84 7.55 -0.74
CA GLY A 160 -9.15 6.90 -0.71
C GLY A 160 -10.27 7.89 -0.33
N GLU A 161 -11.52 7.45 -0.27
CA GLU A 161 -12.63 8.31 0.17
C GLU A 161 -12.75 8.42 1.68
N ARG A 162 -12.30 7.39 2.42
CA ARG A 162 -12.44 7.33 3.87
C ARG A 162 -11.31 6.56 4.51
N ALA A 163 -10.74 7.11 5.58
CA ALA A 163 -9.76 6.44 6.43
C ALA A 163 -10.24 6.40 7.88
N GLU A 164 -10.28 5.21 8.46
CA GLU A 164 -10.64 4.96 9.86
C GLU A 164 -9.44 4.43 10.62
N LEU A 165 -9.05 5.13 11.67
CA LEU A 165 -7.88 4.80 12.48
C LEU A 165 -8.32 4.39 13.89
N GLU A 166 -7.88 3.21 14.32
CA GLU A 166 -8.02 2.73 15.69
C GLU A 166 -6.66 2.66 16.37
N ARG A 167 -6.32 3.72 17.10
CA ARG A 167 -4.96 3.88 17.64
C ARG A 167 -4.56 2.79 18.63
N ARG A 168 -5.49 2.35 19.49
CA ARG A 168 -5.21 1.29 20.48
C ARG A 168 -4.77 -0.03 19.84
N LYS A 169 -5.16 -0.25 18.58
CA LYS A 169 -4.83 -1.45 17.80
C LYS A 169 -3.69 -1.21 16.81
N ASN A 170 -3.16 0.01 16.69
CA ASN A 170 -2.27 0.43 15.60
C ASN A 170 -2.81 0.03 14.22
N TYR A 171 -4.13 0.22 14.04
CA TYR A 171 -4.88 -0.25 12.90
C TYR A 171 -5.46 0.92 12.12
N THR A 172 -5.44 0.84 10.79
CA THR A 172 -6.11 1.81 9.92
C THR A 172 -6.75 1.10 8.76
N LYS A 173 -8.00 1.44 8.47
CA LYS A 173 -8.74 0.98 7.30
C LYS A 173 -8.95 2.13 6.34
N ILE A 174 -8.61 1.93 5.07
CA ILE A 174 -8.84 2.88 3.98
C ILE A 174 -9.81 2.23 3.00
N SER A 175 -10.85 2.97 2.62
CA SER A 175 -11.95 2.51 1.76
C SER A 175 -12.38 3.59 0.76
N GLY A 176 -13.09 3.17 -0.28
CA GLY A 176 -13.46 4.02 -1.41
C GLY A 176 -12.26 4.14 -2.35
N ASP A 177 -12.04 3.09 -3.12
CA ASP A 177 -11.00 2.95 -4.14
C ASP A 177 -9.58 3.32 -3.65
N PRO A 178 -9.07 2.63 -2.62
CA PRO A 178 -7.76 2.92 -2.08
C PRO A 178 -6.63 2.71 -3.10
N VAL A 179 -5.69 3.64 -3.12
CA VAL A 179 -4.47 3.55 -3.92
C VAL A 179 -3.27 3.73 -3.01
N PHE A 180 -2.31 2.81 -3.08
CA PHE A 180 -0.99 2.95 -2.46
C PHE A 180 0.03 3.18 -3.56
N ILE A 181 0.85 4.22 -3.42
CA ILE A 181 1.94 4.55 -4.32
C ILE A 181 3.21 4.67 -3.51
N GLN A 182 4.27 3.97 -3.93
CA GLN A 182 5.62 4.15 -3.43
C GLN A 182 6.45 4.82 -4.52
N TYR A 183 7.19 5.85 -4.12
CA TYR A 183 8.08 6.60 -4.99
C TYR A 183 9.54 6.23 -4.75
N ASP A 184 10.35 6.33 -5.81
CA ASP A 184 11.80 6.28 -5.72
C ASP A 184 12.37 7.60 -5.16
N SER A 185 13.69 7.64 -4.94
CA SER A 185 14.38 8.84 -4.44
C SER A 185 14.37 10.03 -5.41
N ALA A 186 14.03 9.81 -6.68
CA ALA A 186 13.85 10.85 -7.69
C ALA A 186 12.39 11.32 -7.82
N GLY A 187 11.47 10.77 -7.00
CA GLY A 187 10.05 11.11 -7.00
C GLY A 187 9.23 10.45 -8.11
N ARG A 188 9.76 9.42 -8.77
CA ARG A 188 9.03 8.65 -9.79
C ARG A 188 8.22 7.54 -9.12
N GLU A 189 7.03 7.23 -9.64
CA GLU A 189 6.26 6.09 -9.18
C GLU A 189 7.06 4.80 -9.42
N GLU A 190 7.44 4.13 -8.34
CA GLU A 190 8.16 2.87 -8.37
C GLU A 190 7.17 1.70 -8.32
N MET A 191 6.15 1.83 -7.46
CA MET A 191 5.15 0.81 -7.25
C MET A 191 3.79 1.44 -6.97
N ARG A 192 2.74 0.85 -7.54
CA ARG A 192 1.34 1.20 -7.31
C ARG A 192 0.54 -0.05 -6.96
N ILE A 193 -0.26 -0.01 -5.90
CA ILE A 193 -1.16 -1.07 -5.48
C ILE A 193 -2.57 -0.49 -5.36
N ILE A 194 -3.55 -1.10 -6.03
CA ILE A 194 -4.97 -0.76 -5.94
C ILE A 194 -5.79 -1.98 -5.55
N GLY A 195 -6.96 -1.76 -4.93
CA GLY A 195 -7.95 -2.79 -4.59
C GLY A 195 -9.22 -2.14 -4.04
N GLU A 196 -10.16 -2.93 -3.51
CA GLU A 196 -11.42 -2.38 -2.96
C GLU A 196 -11.28 -1.85 -1.53
N SER A 197 -10.37 -2.44 -0.74
CA SER A 197 -10.10 -2.01 0.63
C SER A 197 -8.64 -2.24 0.99
N MET A 198 -8.13 -1.37 1.86
CA MET A 198 -6.77 -1.44 2.37
C MET A 198 -6.77 -1.34 3.89
N GLU A 199 -6.00 -2.19 4.52
CA GLU A 199 -5.84 -2.21 5.97
C GLU A 199 -4.35 -2.12 6.30
N SER A 200 -3.99 -1.18 7.16
CA SER A 200 -2.64 -0.99 7.67
C SER A 200 -2.59 -1.42 9.13
N PHE A 201 -1.58 -2.21 9.47
CA PHE A 201 -1.33 -2.73 10.81
C PHE A 201 0.04 -2.27 11.31
N GLU A 202 0.20 -2.29 12.63
CA GLU A 202 1.50 -2.05 13.28
C GLU A 202 2.16 -0.75 12.85
N GLN A 203 1.35 0.30 12.65
CA GLN A 203 1.82 1.63 12.20
C GLN A 203 2.46 1.59 10.80
N GLY A 204 1.84 0.87 9.87
CA GLY A 204 2.29 0.84 8.47
C GLY A 204 3.47 -0.10 8.23
N LYS A 205 3.72 -1.06 9.12
CA LYS A 205 4.67 -2.15 8.84
C LYS A 205 4.07 -3.22 7.95
N ARG A 206 2.74 -3.40 8.01
CA ARG A 206 2.02 -4.39 7.23
C ARG A 206 0.77 -3.79 6.62
N PHE A 207 0.61 -3.96 5.33
CA PHE A 207 -0.58 -3.56 4.58
C PHE A 207 -1.25 -4.80 4.00
N GLU A 208 -2.56 -4.92 4.17
CA GLU A 208 -3.40 -5.89 3.47
C GLU A 208 -4.28 -5.12 2.47
N ILE A 209 -4.21 -5.48 1.19
CA ILE A 209 -5.08 -4.94 0.15
C ILE A 209 -5.94 -6.10 -0.36
N LYS A 210 -7.26 -5.89 -0.39
CA LYS A 210 -8.25 -6.95 -0.66
C LYS A 210 -9.11 -6.63 -1.86
N ARG A 211 -9.45 -7.70 -2.59
CA ARG A 211 -10.32 -7.82 -3.77
C ARG A 211 -9.84 -7.02 -4.97
N ASN A 212 -9.88 -7.68 -6.13
CA ASN A 212 -9.51 -7.08 -7.42
C ASN A 212 -8.17 -6.33 -7.36
N VAL A 213 -7.21 -6.90 -6.63
CA VAL A 213 -5.95 -6.24 -6.35
C VAL A 213 -5.14 -6.20 -7.63
N LYS A 214 -4.59 -5.03 -7.94
CA LYS A 214 -3.62 -4.85 -9.03
C LYS A 214 -2.39 -4.13 -8.50
N ILE A 215 -1.24 -4.74 -8.74
CA ILE A 215 0.08 -4.19 -8.45
C ILE A 215 0.76 -3.86 -9.77
N THR A 216 1.31 -2.66 -9.89
CA THR A 216 2.13 -2.25 -11.03
C THR A 216 3.49 -1.82 -10.50
N ARG A 217 4.56 -2.39 -11.06
CA ARG A 217 5.95 -2.06 -10.72
C ARG A 217 6.82 -2.23 -11.95
N ASP A 218 7.50 -1.17 -12.37
CA ASP A 218 8.24 -1.11 -13.64
C ASP A 218 7.36 -1.60 -14.83
N SER A 219 7.78 -2.66 -15.52
CA SER A 219 7.03 -3.30 -16.62
C SER A 219 6.10 -4.43 -16.16
N THR A 220 6.09 -4.75 -14.86
CA THR A 220 5.35 -5.89 -14.31
C THR A 220 4.00 -5.46 -13.78
N VAL A 221 2.97 -6.23 -14.12
CA VAL A 221 1.62 -6.11 -13.57
C VAL A 221 1.25 -7.42 -12.90
N ALA A 222 0.85 -7.38 -11.63
CA ALA A 222 0.33 -8.53 -10.92
C ALA A 222 -1.11 -8.29 -10.45
N THR A 223 -1.92 -9.34 -10.44
CA THR A 223 -3.31 -9.32 -9.97
C THR A 223 -3.59 -10.48 -9.02
N CYS A 224 -4.42 -10.26 -8.00
CA CYS A 224 -4.83 -11.28 -7.03
C CYS A 224 -6.08 -10.81 -6.25
N GLN A 225 -6.62 -11.64 -5.34
CA GLN A 225 -7.68 -11.17 -4.42
C GLN A 225 -7.13 -10.69 -3.07
N LEU A 226 -5.92 -11.10 -2.67
CA LEU A 226 -5.27 -10.61 -1.46
C LEU A 226 -3.79 -10.33 -1.72
N ALA A 227 -3.36 -9.10 -1.45
CA ALA A 227 -1.95 -8.74 -1.36
C ALA A 227 -1.58 -8.31 0.05
N MET A 228 -0.47 -8.81 0.56
CA MET A 228 0.11 -8.42 1.84
C MET A 228 1.49 -7.82 1.61
N TYR A 229 1.67 -6.55 1.94
CA TYR A 229 2.96 -5.87 1.88
C TYR A 229 3.52 -5.69 3.28
N HIS A 230 4.68 -6.30 3.55
CA HIS A 230 5.42 -6.13 4.79
C HIS A 230 6.61 -5.19 4.54
N ALA A 231 6.47 -3.95 4.97
CA ALA A 231 7.46 -2.90 4.72
C ALA A 231 8.77 -3.11 5.50
N ASP A 232 8.70 -3.76 6.67
CA ASP A 232 9.86 -4.00 7.55
C ASP A 232 10.79 -5.11 7.05
N SER A 233 10.23 -6.12 6.40
CA SER A 233 10.94 -7.24 5.77
C SER A 233 11.07 -7.08 4.25
N GLU A 234 10.53 -5.99 3.69
CA GLU A 234 10.45 -5.71 2.25
C GLU A 234 9.91 -6.90 1.44
N THR A 235 8.82 -7.51 1.90
CA THR A 235 8.16 -8.64 1.22
C THR A 235 6.77 -8.30 0.73
N ILE A 236 6.40 -8.80 -0.45
CA ILE A 236 5.04 -8.72 -0.98
C ILE A 236 4.54 -10.14 -1.22
N GLU A 237 3.40 -10.47 -0.64
CA GLU A 237 2.76 -11.75 -0.79
C GLU A 237 1.43 -11.60 -1.52
N LEU A 238 1.24 -12.36 -2.59
CA LEU A 238 0.01 -12.43 -3.37
C LEU A 238 -0.64 -13.80 -3.16
N GLN A 239 -1.91 -13.79 -2.77
CA GLN A 239 -2.72 -14.98 -2.53
C GLN A 239 -4.04 -14.88 -3.28
N GLU A 240 -4.75 -16.00 -3.38
CA GLU A 240 -6.08 -16.09 -3.99
C GLU A 240 -6.04 -15.70 -5.48
N GLU A 241 -5.67 -16.70 -6.30
CA GLU A 241 -5.53 -16.60 -7.76
C GLU A 241 -4.50 -15.56 -8.25
N PRO A 242 -3.26 -15.55 -7.70
CA PRO A 242 -2.25 -14.60 -8.13
C PRO A 242 -1.77 -14.87 -9.56
N VAL A 243 -1.70 -13.81 -10.36
CA VAL A 243 -1.17 -13.79 -11.71
C VAL A 243 -0.17 -12.63 -11.80
N ALA A 244 1.03 -12.87 -12.31
CA ALA A 244 2.01 -11.83 -12.62
C ALA A 244 2.34 -11.88 -14.11
N ILE A 245 2.40 -10.71 -14.76
CA ILE A 245 2.68 -10.55 -16.17
C ILE A 245 3.81 -9.54 -16.35
N ASN A 246 4.83 -9.89 -17.12
CA ASN A 246 5.89 -8.98 -17.55
C ASN A 246 6.17 -9.17 -19.04
N GLY A 247 5.75 -8.21 -19.85
CA GLY A 247 5.83 -8.32 -21.31
C GLY A 247 5.04 -9.53 -21.83
N LYS A 248 5.76 -10.53 -22.35
CA LYS A 248 5.21 -11.78 -22.87
C LYS A 248 5.12 -12.90 -21.82
N ASP A 249 5.72 -12.69 -20.67
CA ASP A 249 5.82 -13.69 -19.62
C ASP A 249 4.63 -13.59 -18.67
N LYS A 250 4.06 -14.73 -18.33
CA LYS A 250 2.97 -14.87 -17.36
C LYS A 250 3.32 -15.95 -16.35
N ILE A 251 3.11 -15.66 -15.07
CA ILE A 251 3.27 -16.59 -13.96
C ILE A 251 1.95 -16.69 -13.20
N THR A 252 1.49 -17.90 -12.96
CA THR A 252 0.35 -18.20 -12.07
C THR A 252 0.76 -19.18 -10.99
N GLY A 253 0.11 -19.15 -9.84
CA GLY A 253 0.29 -20.10 -8.75
C GLY A 253 -0.82 -19.96 -7.71
N GLU A 254 -0.68 -20.65 -6.57
CA GLU A 254 -1.58 -20.45 -5.42
C GLU A 254 -1.10 -19.28 -4.55
N LYS A 255 0.22 -19.10 -4.47
CA LYS A 255 0.89 -18.01 -3.77
C LYS A 255 2.11 -17.53 -4.55
N ILE A 256 2.29 -16.21 -4.64
CA ILE A 256 3.50 -15.57 -5.16
C ILE A 256 4.09 -14.70 -4.04
N LEU A 257 5.34 -14.95 -3.65
CA LEU A 257 6.07 -14.20 -2.63
C LEU A 257 7.27 -13.50 -3.28
N LEU A 258 7.30 -12.19 -3.20
CA LEU A 258 8.39 -11.34 -3.67
C LEU A 258 9.24 -10.95 -2.46
N HIS A 259 10.56 -11.09 -2.60
CA HIS A 259 11.53 -10.62 -1.63
C HIS A 259 12.36 -9.50 -2.23
N MET A 260 12.39 -8.37 -1.54
CA MET A 260 13.19 -7.21 -1.91
C MET A 260 14.27 -6.95 -0.86
N LEU A 261 15.30 -6.22 -1.27
CA LEU A 261 16.33 -5.67 -0.40
C LEU A 261 16.71 -4.29 -0.92
N ASP A 262 16.62 -3.27 -0.06
CA ASP A 262 16.83 -1.87 -0.43
C ASP A 262 15.98 -1.49 -1.67
N LYS A 263 14.70 -1.91 -1.64
CA LYS A 263 13.72 -1.71 -2.74
C LYS A 263 14.07 -2.41 -4.05
N LYS A 264 15.08 -3.27 -4.10
CA LYS A 264 15.44 -4.05 -5.32
C LYS A 264 14.96 -5.48 -5.20
N LEU A 265 14.35 -5.99 -6.26
CA LEU A 265 13.88 -7.37 -6.32
C LEU A 265 15.06 -8.34 -6.25
N GLN A 266 15.03 -9.25 -5.26
CA GLN A 266 16.06 -10.26 -5.05
C GLN A 266 15.59 -11.64 -5.54
N SER A 267 14.36 -12.00 -5.16
CA SER A 267 13.78 -13.27 -5.58
C SER A 267 12.26 -13.23 -5.61
N ILE A 268 11.70 -14.12 -6.42
CA ILE A 268 10.27 -14.44 -6.43
C ILE A 268 10.15 -15.94 -6.17
N LEU A 269 9.29 -16.31 -5.23
CA LEU A 269 8.89 -17.70 -4.96
C LEU A 269 7.42 -17.87 -5.32
N VAL A 270 7.13 -18.77 -6.24
CA VAL A 270 5.78 -19.17 -6.61
C VAL A 270 5.55 -20.60 -6.13
N SER A 271 4.44 -20.85 -5.45
CA SER A 271 4.12 -22.14 -4.86
C SER A 271 2.69 -22.58 -5.23
N GLY A 272 2.47 -23.90 -5.19
CA GLY A 272 1.20 -24.54 -5.53
C GLY A 272 1.15 -24.98 -6.99
N LYS A 273 -0.04 -25.30 -7.52
CA LYS A 273 -0.21 -25.59 -8.95
C LYS A 273 0.11 -24.36 -9.80
N LEU A 274 1.33 -24.32 -10.33
CA LEU A 274 1.84 -23.17 -11.05
C LEU A 274 2.01 -23.46 -12.55
N LYS A 275 1.94 -22.40 -13.34
CA LYS A 275 2.34 -22.37 -14.74
C LYS A 275 3.07 -21.05 -14.99
N TYR A 276 4.33 -21.13 -15.42
CA TYR A 276 4.97 -20.05 -16.14
C TYR A 276 4.71 -20.28 -17.62
N SER A 277 4.32 -19.25 -18.35
CA SER A 277 4.14 -19.28 -19.80
C SER A 277 4.78 -18.06 -20.46
N SER A 278 5.41 -18.25 -21.61
CA SER A 278 6.01 -17.18 -22.41
C SER A 278 5.72 -17.38 -23.89
N LEU A 279 5.51 -16.28 -24.61
CA LEU A 279 5.33 -16.31 -26.07
C LEU A 279 6.69 -16.17 -26.78
N PRO A 280 7.01 -17.03 -27.77
CA PRO A 280 8.21 -16.90 -28.58
C PRO A 280 8.32 -15.53 -29.26
N ASP A 281 9.55 -15.12 -29.53
CA ASP A 281 9.86 -14.04 -30.47
C ASP A 281 9.66 -14.54 -31.90
N SER A 282 8.40 -14.58 -32.37
CA SER A 282 8.13 -14.82 -33.79
C SER A 282 7.17 -13.77 -34.34
N SER A 283 7.61 -13.13 -35.42
CA SER A 283 6.87 -12.12 -36.20
C SER A 283 5.98 -12.76 -37.28
N THR A 284 5.67 -14.06 -37.21
CA THR A 284 5.13 -14.79 -38.37
C THR A 284 3.75 -15.43 -38.17
N LYS A 285 3.01 -15.50 -39.28
CA LYS A 285 1.59 -15.89 -39.45
C LYS A 285 1.33 -17.41 -39.31
N ILE A 286 1.80 -18.05 -38.24
CA ILE A 286 1.75 -19.52 -37.98
C ILE A 286 1.49 -19.71 -36.45
N PRO A 287 0.83 -20.77 -35.95
CA PRO A 287 0.24 -20.82 -34.60
C PRO A 287 1.15 -20.35 -33.45
N VAL A 288 0.52 -19.65 -32.51
CA VAL A 288 1.16 -19.14 -31.29
C VAL A 288 1.51 -20.33 -30.39
N TYR A 289 2.77 -20.75 -30.43
CA TYR A 289 3.29 -21.76 -29.51
C TYR A 289 3.59 -21.14 -28.14
N GLU A 290 3.19 -21.77 -27.04
CA GLU A 290 3.53 -21.30 -25.69
C GLU A 290 4.72 -22.10 -25.12
N ASN A 291 5.77 -21.42 -24.68
CA ASN A 291 6.76 -22.04 -23.80
C ASN A 291 6.14 -22.14 -22.40
N TYR A 292 6.32 -23.27 -21.69
CA TYR A 292 5.81 -23.37 -20.32
C TYR A 292 6.72 -24.14 -19.36
N LEU A 293 6.68 -23.73 -18.09
CA LEU A 293 7.27 -24.45 -16.97
C LEU A 293 6.18 -24.72 -15.92
N THR A 294 6.12 -25.95 -15.44
CA THR A 294 5.20 -26.37 -14.37
C THR A 294 5.94 -27.13 -13.28
N GLY A 295 5.47 -27.04 -12.04
CA GLY A 295 6.00 -27.76 -10.89
C GLY A 295 5.17 -27.49 -9.64
N GLN A 296 5.69 -27.85 -8.47
CA GLN A 296 5.11 -27.45 -7.17
C GLN A 296 5.63 -26.10 -6.69
N SER A 297 6.86 -25.73 -7.08
CA SER A 297 7.41 -24.39 -6.83
C SER A 297 8.33 -23.91 -7.94
N ILE A 298 8.33 -22.60 -8.19
CA ILE A 298 9.34 -21.90 -8.99
C ILE A 298 9.97 -20.83 -8.13
N GLN A 299 11.30 -20.80 -8.08
CA GLN A 299 12.07 -19.70 -7.52
C GLN A 299 12.87 -19.00 -8.62
N LEU A 300 12.62 -17.70 -8.78
CA LEU A 300 13.37 -16.81 -9.67
C LEU A 300 14.34 -16.00 -8.81
N PHE A 301 15.59 -15.88 -9.27
CA PHE A 301 16.62 -15.06 -8.66
C PHE A 301 16.99 -13.92 -9.61
N PHE A 302 17.25 -12.76 -9.03
CA PHE A 302 17.49 -11.53 -9.76
C PHE A 302 18.87 -10.97 -9.43
N THR A 303 19.50 -10.33 -10.41
CA THR A 303 20.69 -9.50 -10.23
C THR A 303 20.55 -8.28 -11.13
N ASN A 304 20.66 -7.08 -10.55
CA ASN A 304 20.40 -5.82 -11.27
C ASN A 304 19.02 -5.78 -11.95
N ASN A 305 17.99 -6.30 -11.28
CA ASN A 305 16.61 -6.44 -11.79
C ASN A 305 16.43 -7.35 -13.03
N GLU A 306 17.47 -8.10 -13.44
CA GLU A 306 17.38 -9.12 -14.48
C GLU A 306 17.36 -10.52 -13.85
N VAL A 307 16.54 -11.43 -14.39
CA VAL A 307 16.51 -12.83 -13.93
C VAL A 307 17.81 -13.51 -14.35
N ASN A 308 18.54 -14.06 -13.38
CA ASN A 308 19.78 -14.80 -13.65
C ASN A 308 19.66 -16.31 -13.40
N LYS A 309 18.65 -16.74 -12.63
CA LYS A 309 18.42 -18.15 -12.33
C LYS A 309 16.93 -18.42 -12.08
N VAL A 310 16.43 -19.50 -12.66
CA VAL A 310 15.11 -20.06 -12.39
C VAL A 310 15.28 -21.48 -11.87
N GLN A 311 14.57 -21.82 -10.79
CA GLN A 311 14.59 -23.15 -10.21
C GLN A 311 13.16 -23.64 -10.01
N VAL A 312 12.78 -24.67 -10.78
CA VAL A 312 11.47 -25.33 -10.70
C VAL A 312 11.63 -26.64 -9.93
N SER A 313 10.79 -26.90 -8.94
CA SER A 313 10.86 -28.10 -8.09
C SER A 313 9.51 -28.79 -7.96
N GLY A 314 9.52 -30.10 -7.73
CA GLY A 314 8.32 -30.93 -7.53
C GLY A 314 7.67 -31.33 -8.86
N THR A 315 8.15 -32.42 -9.45
CA THR A 315 7.73 -32.93 -10.77
C THR A 315 7.81 -31.83 -11.85
N ALA A 316 8.95 -31.16 -11.89
CA ALA A 316 9.23 -30.06 -12.79
C ALA A 316 9.14 -30.53 -14.25
N THR A 317 8.34 -29.83 -15.05
CA THR A 317 8.21 -30.06 -16.49
C THR A 317 8.49 -28.77 -17.23
N SER A 318 9.23 -28.86 -18.33
CA SER A 318 9.61 -27.76 -19.21
C SER A 318 9.24 -28.12 -20.64
N VAL A 319 8.56 -27.21 -21.32
CA VAL A 319 8.33 -27.28 -22.77
C VAL A 319 8.80 -25.98 -23.39
N TYR A 320 9.71 -26.08 -24.35
CA TYR A 320 10.17 -24.94 -25.12
C TYR A 320 10.12 -25.22 -26.61
N HIS A 321 9.74 -24.21 -27.38
CA HIS A 321 9.66 -24.26 -28.82
C HIS A 321 10.93 -23.66 -29.41
N VAL A 322 11.62 -24.44 -30.23
CA VAL A 322 12.91 -24.06 -30.81
C VAL A 322 12.67 -23.28 -32.08
N VAL A 323 13.31 -22.13 -32.22
CA VAL A 323 13.31 -21.32 -33.45
C VAL A 323 14.76 -21.09 -33.88
N ASN A 324 15.01 -21.08 -35.19
CA ASN A 324 16.33 -20.72 -35.71
C ASN A 324 16.53 -19.19 -35.76
N GLU A 325 17.71 -18.73 -36.17
CA GLU A 325 18.05 -17.29 -36.29
C GLU A 325 17.13 -16.51 -37.25
N GLN A 326 16.43 -17.21 -38.14
CA GLN A 326 15.49 -16.63 -39.12
C GLN A 326 14.05 -16.63 -38.60
N GLY A 327 13.82 -17.07 -37.34
CA GLY A 327 12.49 -17.16 -36.71
C GLY A 327 11.67 -18.38 -37.14
N ILE A 328 12.27 -19.35 -37.82
CA ILE A 328 11.59 -20.56 -38.32
C ILE A 328 11.54 -21.60 -37.20
N TYR A 329 10.34 -22.08 -36.90
CA TYR A 329 10.10 -23.16 -35.93
C TYR A 329 10.82 -24.46 -36.33
N GLN A 330 11.59 -25.01 -35.39
CA GLN A 330 12.43 -26.20 -35.56
C GLN A 330 11.94 -27.41 -34.77
N GLY A 331 10.92 -27.26 -33.92
CA GLY A 331 10.38 -28.35 -33.11
C GLY A 331 10.17 -27.97 -31.65
N GLU A 332 9.61 -28.90 -30.89
CA GLU A 332 9.35 -28.80 -29.46
C GLU A 332 10.39 -29.59 -28.69
N ASN A 333 10.92 -29.03 -27.61
CA ASN A 333 11.72 -29.77 -26.65
C ASN A 333 10.98 -29.82 -25.30
N TRP A 334 10.70 -31.04 -24.89
CA TRP A 334 10.05 -31.39 -23.64
C TRP A 334 11.08 -32.00 -22.69
N ALA A 335 11.05 -31.60 -21.42
CA ALA A 335 11.94 -32.11 -20.38
C ALA A 335 11.23 -32.23 -19.03
N GLN A 336 11.57 -33.28 -18.26
CA GLN A 336 10.97 -33.58 -16.97
C GLN A 336 12.00 -34.09 -15.94
N GLY A 337 11.84 -33.67 -14.69
CA GLY A 337 12.58 -34.22 -13.54
C GLY A 337 12.06 -33.70 -12.20
N ASP A 338 12.73 -34.03 -11.10
CA ASP A 338 12.32 -33.55 -9.77
C ASP A 338 12.63 -32.05 -9.61
N THR A 339 13.70 -31.59 -10.24
CA THR A 339 14.10 -30.18 -10.25
C THR A 339 14.70 -29.79 -11.59
N ILE A 340 14.24 -28.69 -12.16
CA ILE A 340 14.84 -28.05 -13.33
C ILE A 340 15.47 -26.72 -12.89
N ILE A 341 16.75 -26.53 -13.19
CA ILE A 341 17.50 -25.31 -12.89
C ILE A 341 17.95 -24.69 -14.21
N ILE A 342 17.53 -23.46 -14.46
CA ILE A 342 17.90 -22.68 -15.64
C ILE A 342 18.80 -21.54 -15.16
N SER A 343 20.00 -21.45 -15.70
CA SER A 343 20.93 -20.32 -15.52
C SER A 343 20.85 -19.42 -16.75
N ILE A 344 20.70 -18.12 -16.54
CA ILE A 344 20.48 -17.11 -17.56
C ILE A 344 21.62 -16.09 -17.48
N VAL A 345 22.16 -15.72 -18.64
CA VAL A 345 23.12 -14.64 -18.84
C VAL A 345 22.54 -13.63 -19.83
N LYS A 346 23.25 -12.51 -20.04
CA LYS A 346 22.74 -11.37 -20.82
C LYS A 346 22.19 -11.70 -22.22
N ASN A 347 22.67 -12.78 -22.84
CA ASN A 347 22.28 -13.21 -24.19
C ASN A 347 21.43 -14.50 -24.22
N GLY A 348 20.76 -14.83 -23.12
CA GLY A 348 19.84 -15.97 -23.04
C GLY A 348 20.25 -17.04 -22.05
N ILE A 349 19.82 -18.27 -22.31
CA ILE A 349 20.05 -19.41 -21.41
C ILE A 349 21.51 -19.85 -21.51
N ASP A 350 22.23 -19.81 -20.40
CA ASP A 350 23.59 -20.35 -20.25
C ASP A 350 23.56 -21.87 -20.08
N ARG A 351 22.71 -22.35 -19.16
CA ARG A 351 22.67 -23.78 -18.81
C ARG A 351 21.31 -24.20 -18.26
N ILE A 352 20.84 -25.37 -18.70
CA ILE A 352 19.72 -26.09 -18.09
C ILE A 352 20.27 -27.34 -17.41
N LYS A 353 19.95 -27.52 -16.13
CA LYS A 353 20.29 -28.70 -15.33
C LYS A 353 19.03 -29.34 -14.79
N ILE A 354 18.83 -30.60 -15.11
CA ILE A 354 17.72 -31.41 -14.60
C ILE A 354 18.28 -32.36 -13.54
N LYS A 355 17.60 -32.47 -12.41
CA LYS A 355 17.94 -33.40 -11.33
C LYS A 355 16.73 -34.28 -11.04
N SER A 356 16.98 -35.57 -10.86
CA SER A 356 16.00 -36.53 -10.35
C SER A 356 16.70 -37.44 -9.33
N ALA A 357 16.05 -37.72 -8.20
CA ALA A 357 16.52 -38.62 -7.16
C ALA A 357 15.32 -39.26 -6.43
N PRO A 358 15.12 -40.59 -6.48
CA PRO A 358 15.96 -41.64 -7.08
C PRO A 358 15.68 -41.90 -8.59
N GLY A 359 14.78 -41.15 -9.22
CA GLY A 359 14.35 -41.38 -10.61
C GLY A 359 15.34 -40.93 -11.69
N SER A 360 15.01 -41.21 -12.96
CA SER A 360 15.70 -40.65 -14.12
C SER A 360 15.01 -39.38 -14.62
N SER A 361 15.80 -38.40 -15.06
CA SER A 361 15.28 -37.26 -15.81
C SER A 361 14.93 -37.72 -17.24
N GLN A 362 13.87 -37.17 -17.82
CA GLN A 362 13.44 -37.48 -19.19
C GLN A 362 13.49 -36.23 -20.05
N GLY A 363 13.76 -36.42 -21.34
CA GLY A 363 13.71 -35.35 -22.34
C GLY A 363 13.38 -35.92 -23.71
N LYS A 364 12.64 -35.14 -24.51
CA LYS A 364 12.23 -35.52 -25.86
C LYS A 364 12.22 -34.28 -26.74
N PHE A 365 12.91 -34.35 -27.87
CA PHE A 365 12.77 -33.39 -28.95
C PHE A 365 11.81 -33.94 -30.00
N THR A 366 10.78 -33.18 -30.34
CA THR A 366 9.80 -33.49 -31.38
C THR A 366 9.98 -32.49 -32.52
N PRO A 367 10.53 -32.89 -33.68
CA PRO A 367 10.64 -31.99 -34.83
C PRO A 367 9.25 -31.60 -35.38
N PRO A 368 9.14 -30.55 -36.21
CA PRO A 368 7.87 -30.14 -36.80
C PRO A 368 7.34 -31.28 -37.67
N GLU A 369 6.03 -31.51 -37.67
CA GLU A 369 5.43 -32.41 -38.65
C GLU A 369 5.70 -31.85 -40.05
N ILE A 370 6.60 -32.52 -40.78
CA ILE A 370 6.74 -32.33 -42.21
C ILE A 370 5.43 -32.86 -42.80
N ALA A 371 4.59 -31.98 -43.36
CA ALA A 371 3.51 -32.41 -44.23
C ALA A 371 4.17 -33.31 -45.30
N ALA A 372 3.84 -34.60 -45.30
CA ALA A 372 4.40 -35.56 -46.22
C ALA A 372 4.27 -34.99 -47.63
N ALA A 373 5.41 -34.72 -48.28
CA ALA A 373 5.41 -34.34 -49.68
C ALA A 373 4.78 -35.50 -50.44
N ASP A 374 3.62 -35.24 -51.04
CA ASP A 374 2.96 -36.16 -51.95
C ASP A 374 4.02 -36.71 -52.92
N SER A 375 4.13 -38.02 -52.94
CA SER A 375 4.91 -38.77 -53.91
C SER A 375 4.42 -38.40 -55.31
N VAL A 376 5.10 -37.45 -55.96
CA VAL A 376 5.01 -37.29 -57.41
C VAL A 376 5.68 -38.52 -58.01
N GLN A 377 4.87 -39.52 -58.35
CA GLN A 377 5.27 -40.54 -59.29
C GLN A 377 5.58 -39.84 -60.62
N ILE A 378 6.83 -39.97 -61.04
CA ILE A 378 7.26 -39.65 -62.39
C ILE A 378 6.80 -40.84 -63.25
N GLU A 379 5.88 -40.59 -64.20
CA GLU A 379 5.72 -41.42 -65.40
C GLU A 379 6.62 -40.88 -66.52
#